data_AF-Q2TTU6-F1
#
_entry.id   AF-Q2TTU6-F1
#
_cell.length_a   1.000
_cell.length_b   1.000
_cell.length_c   1.000
_cell.angle_alpha   90.00
_cell.angle_beta   90.00
_cell.angle_gamma   90.00
#
_symmetry.space_group_name_H-M   'P 1'
#
loop_
_entity.id
_entity.type
_entity.pdbx_description
1 polymer ?
#
loop_
_entity_poly.entity_id
_entity_poly.type
_entity_poly.pdbx_seq_one_letter_code
_entity_poly.pdbx_strand_id
1 'polypeptide(L)'
;MLSQGGTTYSKAKVTFTTANTMTGQSDLLKNTKETEIGGATGVGVRILDSQSGEVTLGIPVVITFNNTNSYQELNFKARMESPSKDATPGNVYAQADYKVAYE
;
A
#
# COMPACT_ATOMS: atom_id res chain seq x y z
N MET A 1 13.82 19.29 0.89
CA MET A 1 12.67 20.23 0.96
C MET A 1 12.30 20.50 -0.48
N LEU A 2 11.06 20.20 -0.88
CA LEU A 2 10.66 20.34 -2.28
C LEU A 2 10.04 21.73 -2.46
N SER A 3 10.55 22.50 -3.42
CA SER A 3 9.98 23.79 -3.79
C SER A 3 9.47 23.78 -5.23
N GLN A 4 8.22 24.24 -5.42
CA GLN A 4 7.61 24.39 -6.73
C GLN A 4 6.81 25.69 -6.73
N GLY A 5 7.10 26.60 -7.66
CA GLY A 5 6.36 27.87 -7.82
C GLY A 5 6.39 28.80 -6.59
N GLY A 6 7.40 28.71 -5.73
CA GLY A 6 7.51 29.52 -4.50
C GLY A 6 6.86 28.91 -3.25
N THR A 7 6.08 27.82 -3.40
CA THR A 7 5.58 27.04 -2.27
C THR A 7 6.63 26.04 -1.82
N THR A 8 6.81 25.94 -0.51
CA THR A 8 7.73 25.01 0.13
C THR A 8 6.94 23.88 0.78
N TYR A 9 7.25 22.64 0.40
CA TYR A 9 6.66 21.45 1.01
C TYR A 9 7.68 20.74 1.91
N SER A 10 7.21 20.33 3.08
CA SER A 10 7.99 19.67 4.13
C SER A 10 7.55 18.24 4.39
N LYS A 11 6.39 17.82 3.86
CA LYS A 11 5.78 16.51 4.08
C LYS A 11 5.05 16.03 2.83
N ALA A 12 4.85 14.72 2.76
CA ALA A 12 3.87 14.08 1.91
C ALA A 12 2.89 13.26 2.74
N LYS A 13 1.63 13.23 2.32
CA LYS A 13 0.61 12.28 2.77
C LYS A 13 0.35 11.30 1.65
N VAL A 14 0.68 10.03 1.86
CA VAL A 14 0.41 8.95 0.90
C VAL A 14 -0.78 8.16 1.37
N THR A 15 -1.82 8.06 0.55
CA THR A 15 -3.02 7.28 0.86
C THR A 15 -3.17 6.17 -0.16
N PHE A 16 -3.24 4.91 0.29
CA PHE A 16 -3.53 3.77 -0.56
C PHE A 16 -5.02 3.44 -0.51
N THR A 17 -5.60 3.14 -1.67
CA THR A 17 -7.01 2.74 -1.79
C THR A 17 -7.13 1.56 -2.74
N THR A 18 -8.17 0.77 -2.59
CA THR A 18 -8.51 -0.27 -3.56
C THR A 18 -10.02 -0.40 -3.67
N ALA A 19 -10.49 -0.86 -4.82
CA ALA A 19 -11.88 -1.28 -4.99
C ALA A 19 -12.13 -2.69 -4.43
N ASN A 20 -11.09 -3.48 -4.19
CA ASN A 20 -11.20 -4.90 -3.85
C ASN A 20 -10.41 -5.25 -2.59
N THR A 21 -11.10 -5.35 -1.46
CA THR A 21 -10.53 -5.92 -0.24
C THR A 21 -10.88 -7.40 -0.10
N MET A 22 -10.02 -8.16 0.56
CA MET A 22 -10.31 -9.55 0.89
C MET A 22 -11.57 -9.60 1.77
N THR A 23 -12.46 -10.56 1.51
CA THR A 23 -13.68 -10.75 2.29
C THR A 23 -13.38 -10.84 3.78
N GLY A 24 -14.05 -10.03 4.60
CA GLY A 24 -13.85 -9.98 6.05
C GLY A 24 -12.61 -9.20 6.51
N GLN A 25 -11.87 -8.54 5.60
CA GLN A 25 -10.72 -7.71 5.92
C GLN A 25 -10.88 -6.32 5.29
N SER A 26 -10.79 -5.25 6.08
CA SER A 26 -10.91 -3.87 5.60
C SER A 26 -9.65 -3.36 4.90
N ASP A 27 -8.48 -3.88 5.30
CA ASP A 27 -7.19 -3.30 4.90
C ASP A 27 -6.30 -4.26 4.10
N LEU A 28 -6.80 -5.46 3.77
CA LEU A 28 -6.07 -6.45 2.99
C LEU A 28 -6.54 -6.42 1.54
N LEU A 29 -5.62 -6.23 0.59
CA LEU A 29 -5.98 -6.26 -0.83
C LEU A 29 -6.39 -7.68 -1.24
N LYS A 30 -7.48 -7.80 -1.98
CA LYS A 30 -7.97 -9.08 -2.50
C LYS A 30 -7.00 -9.64 -3.56
N ASN A 31 -6.73 -10.95 -3.52
CA ASN A 31 -6.22 -11.65 -4.68
C ASN A 31 -7.32 -11.74 -5.75
N THR A 32 -7.22 -10.93 -6.80
CA THR A 32 -8.22 -10.92 -7.88
C THR A 32 -8.14 -12.14 -8.80
N LYS A 33 -7.12 -12.99 -8.64
CA LYS A 33 -6.96 -14.25 -9.36
C LYS A 33 -7.65 -15.44 -8.70
N GLU A 34 -8.24 -15.27 -7.52
CA GLU A 34 -8.82 -16.35 -6.72
C GLU A 34 -9.84 -17.22 -7.46
N THR A 35 -10.58 -16.66 -8.43
CA THR A 35 -11.58 -17.39 -9.24
C THR A 35 -11.04 -17.92 -10.57
N GLU A 36 -9.77 -17.66 -10.89
CA GLU A 36 -9.12 -18.14 -12.11
C GLU A 36 -8.43 -19.49 -11.89
N ILE A 37 -8.28 -20.29 -12.96
CA ILE A 37 -7.53 -21.55 -12.89
C ILE A 37 -6.09 -21.26 -12.47
N GLY A 38 -5.64 -21.92 -11.40
CA GLY A 38 -4.31 -21.71 -10.82
C GLY A 38 -4.20 -20.46 -9.94
N GLY A 39 -5.31 -19.82 -9.57
CA GLY A 39 -5.36 -18.76 -8.56
C GLY A 39 -5.26 -19.30 -7.14
N ALA A 40 -4.51 -18.62 -6.29
CA ALA A 40 -4.45 -18.93 -4.86
C ALA A 40 -5.71 -18.43 -4.13
N THR A 41 -6.23 -19.23 -3.21
CA THR A 41 -7.35 -18.88 -2.32
C THR A 41 -6.85 -18.58 -0.91
N GLY A 42 -7.62 -17.83 -0.11
CA GLY A 42 -7.29 -17.59 1.31
C GLY A 42 -6.04 -16.72 1.54
N VAL A 43 -5.57 -16.00 0.52
CA VAL A 43 -4.39 -15.12 0.58
C VAL A 43 -4.66 -13.79 -0.12
N GLY A 44 -4.20 -12.70 0.48
CA GLY A 44 -4.28 -11.34 -0.03
C GLY A 44 -2.92 -10.65 0.01
N VAL A 45 -2.88 -9.37 -0.32
CA VAL A 45 -1.64 -8.56 -0.28
C VAL A 45 -1.79 -7.41 0.71
N ARG A 46 -0.86 -7.34 1.66
CA ARG A 46 -0.75 -6.31 2.69
C ARG A 46 0.23 -5.24 2.23
N ILE A 47 -0.16 -3.97 2.31
CA ILE A 47 0.76 -2.84 2.15
C ILE A 47 1.32 -2.48 3.53
N LEU A 48 2.62 -2.20 3.56
CA LEU A 48 3.35 -1.80 4.76
C LEU A 48 4.11 -0.51 4.50
N ASP A 49 4.35 0.27 5.55
CA ASP A 49 5.24 1.42 5.52
C ASP A 49 6.72 0.98 5.47
N SER A 50 7.63 1.95 5.42
CA SER A 50 9.08 1.70 5.37
C SER A 50 9.61 0.92 6.59
N GLN A 51 8.95 1.04 7.74
CA GLN A 51 9.28 0.36 9.01
C GLN A 51 8.56 -0.99 9.14
N SER A 52 7.87 -1.44 8.08
CA SER A 52 7.05 -2.66 8.08
C SER A 52 5.80 -2.58 8.96
N GLY A 53 5.37 -1.38 9.36
CA GLY A 53 4.08 -1.13 9.99
C GLY A 53 2.95 -1.27 8.98
N GLU A 54 1.80 -1.78 9.40
CA GLU A 54 0.65 -1.99 8.51
C GLU A 54 0.03 -0.65 8.08
N VAL A 55 -0.20 -0.50 6.78
CA VAL A 55 -0.90 0.65 6.23
C VAL A 55 -2.40 0.36 6.25
N THR A 56 -3.16 1.19 6.95
CA THR A 56 -4.63 1.21 6.87
C THR A 56 -5.05 1.90 5.56
N LEU A 57 -5.85 1.20 4.75
CA LEU A 57 -6.33 1.71 3.47
C LEU A 57 -7.28 2.90 3.70
N GLY A 58 -7.20 3.90 2.83
CA GLY A 58 -7.95 5.15 2.96
C GLY A 58 -7.42 6.12 4.02
N ILE A 59 -6.46 5.70 4.87
CA ILE A 59 -5.83 6.56 5.88
C ILE A 59 -4.46 7.03 5.37
N PRO A 60 -4.14 8.34 5.44
CA PRO A 60 -2.87 8.86 4.96
C PRO A 60 -1.71 8.46 5.88
N VAL A 61 -0.65 7.93 5.28
CA VAL A 61 0.68 7.80 5.89
C VAL A 61 1.44 9.12 5.70
N VAL A 62 1.82 9.74 6.81
CA VAL A 62 2.57 11.02 6.79
C VAL A 62 4.07 10.73 6.72
N ILE A 63 4.73 11.30 5.73
CA ILE A 63 6.18 11.20 5.53
C ILE A 63 6.77 12.60 5.61
N THR A 64 7.65 12.83 6.58
CA THR A 64 8.43 14.07 6.67
C THR A 64 9.60 14.03 5.71
N PHE A 65 9.80 15.09 4.95
CA PHE A 65 10.90 15.19 4.00
C PHE A 65 12.23 15.46 4.68
N ASN A 66 13.27 14.85 4.14
CA ASN A 66 14.64 15.26 4.45
C ASN A 66 14.94 16.58 3.70
N ASN A 67 15.28 17.63 4.44
CA ASN A 67 15.52 18.95 3.88
C ASN A 67 16.83 19.05 3.07
N THR A 68 17.75 18.09 3.19
CA THR A 68 19.05 18.10 2.50
C THR A 68 19.04 17.48 1.11
N ASN A 69 18.01 16.69 0.78
CA ASN A 69 17.98 15.92 -0.46
C ASN A 69 17.26 16.67 -1.58
N SER A 70 17.82 16.60 -2.79
CA SER A 70 17.23 17.16 -4.01
C SER A 70 15.97 16.42 -4.47
N TYR A 71 15.73 15.21 -3.96
CA TYR A 71 14.53 14.41 -4.17
C TYR A 71 14.12 13.69 -2.87
N GLN A 72 12.91 13.14 -2.84
CA GLN A 72 12.38 12.40 -1.68
C GLN A 72 11.96 11.00 -2.12
N GLU A 73 12.46 9.99 -1.42
CA GLU A 73 12.05 8.60 -1.62
C GLU A 73 10.94 8.24 -0.64
N LEU A 74 9.79 7.81 -1.16
CA LEU A 74 8.66 7.36 -0.36
C LEU A 74 8.61 5.83 -0.42
N ASN A 75 9.23 5.18 0.55
CA ASN A 75 9.42 3.73 0.57
C ASN A 75 8.24 3.02 1.24
N PHE A 76 7.68 2.03 0.54
CA PHE A 76 6.64 1.12 1.03
C PHE A 76 7.04 -0.32 0.72
N LYS A 77 6.42 -1.27 1.41
CA LYS A 77 6.60 -2.71 1.17
C LYS A 77 5.25 -3.36 0.93
N ALA A 78 5.27 -4.54 0.35
CA ALA A 78 4.11 -5.40 0.26
C ALA A 78 4.49 -6.83 0.67
N ARG A 79 3.55 -7.53 1.31
CA ARG A 79 3.67 -8.97 1.59
C ARG A 79 2.38 -9.70 1.26
N MET A 80 2.49 -10.97 0.90
CA MET A 80 1.34 -11.87 0.90
C MET A 80 0.92 -12.18 2.34
N GLU A 81 -0.37 -12.26 2.61
CA GLU A 81 -0.91 -12.50 3.95
C GLU A 81 -2.15 -13.39 3.87
N SER A 82 -2.17 -14.42 4.71
CA SER A 82 -3.29 -15.36 4.86
C SER A 82 -3.76 -15.33 6.31
N PRO A 83 -4.82 -14.58 6.64
CA PRO A 83 -5.30 -14.44 8.01
C PRO A 83 -5.67 -15.78 8.66
N SER A 84 -6.32 -16.65 7.89
CA SER A 84 -6.76 -17.99 8.28
C SER A 84 -5.66 -19.06 8.19
N LYS A 85 -4.50 -18.73 7.61
CA LYS A 85 -3.35 -19.65 7.41
C LYS A 85 -3.70 -20.92 6.62
N ASP A 86 -4.66 -20.82 5.72
CA ASP A 86 -5.17 -21.89 4.86
C ASP A 86 -4.97 -21.58 3.37
N ALA A 87 -4.02 -20.69 3.06
CA ALA A 87 -3.71 -20.32 1.69
C ALA A 87 -3.39 -21.53 0.82
N THR A 88 -3.99 -21.59 -0.36
CA THR A 88 -3.71 -22.62 -1.36
C THR A 88 -2.61 -22.15 -2.33
N PRO A 89 -1.80 -23.07 -2.90
CA PRO A 89 -0.82 -22.70 -3.92
C PRO A 89 -1.49 -22.11 -5.17
N GLY A 90 -0.91 -21.04 -5.71
CA GLY A 90 -1.39 -20.44 -6.95
C GLY A 90 -0.91 -19.00 -7.15
N ASN A 91 -1.40 -18.39 -8.22
CA ASN A 91 -1.11 -17.02 -8.58
C ASN A 91 -1.80 -16.04 -7.64
N VAL A 92 -1.05 -15.00 -7.24
CA VAL A 92 -1.57 -13.87 -6.47
C VAL A 92 -1.36 -12.60 -7.28
N TYR A 93 -2.45 -11.87 -7.52
CA TYR A 93 -2.41 -10.53 -8.10
C TYR A 93 -3.40 -9.62 -7.38
N ALA A 94 -2.90 -8.50 -6.90
CA ALA A 94 -3.67 -7.48 -6.22
C ALA A 94 -3.34 -6.11 -6.80
N GLN A 95 -4.29 -5.19 -6.74
CA GLN A 95 -4.14 -3.82 -7.22
C GLN A 95 -4.59 -2.84 -6.14
N ALA A 96 -3.83 -1.76 -6.00
CA ALA A 96 -4.18 -0.60 -5.21
C ALA A 96 -3.77 0.66 -5.97
N ASP A 97 -4.56 1.71 -5.81
CA ASP A 97 -4.21 3.07 -6.21
C ASP A 97 -3.53 3.78 -5.04
N TYR A 98 -2.70 4.77 -5.36
CA TYR A 98 -2.13 5.65 -4.35
C TYR A 98 -2.28 7.11 -4.76
N LYS A 99 -2.51 7.97 -3.77
CA LYS A 99 -2.52 9.42 -3.91
C LYS A 99 -1.45 10.03 -3.02
N VAL A 100 -0.68 10.96 -3.57
CA VAL A 100 0.29 11.78 -2.83
C VAL A 100 -0.26 13.20 -2.72
N ALA A 101 -0.35 13.72 -1.49
CA ALA A 101 -0.65 15.12 -1.22
C ALA A 101 0.54 15.77 -0.50
N TYR A 102 1.01 16.91 -1.02
CA TYR A 102 2.14 17.65 -0.45
C TYR A 102 1.67 18.69 0.57
N GLU A 103 2.42 18.81 1.67
CA GLU A 103 2.18 19.79 2.76
C GLU A 103 3.49 20.43 3.21
#